data_AF-A0A9N9FU45-F1
#
_entry.id   AF-A0A9N9FU45-F1
#
_cell.length_a   1.000
_cell.length_b   1.000
_cell.length_c   1.000
_cell.angle_alpha   90.00
_cell.angle_beta   90.00
_cell.angle_gamma   90.00
#
_symmetry.space_group_name_H-M   'P 1'
#
loop_
_entity.id
_entity.type
_entity.pdbx_description
1 polymer ?
#
loop_
_entity_poly.entity_id
_entity_poly.type
_entity_poly.pdbx_seq_one_letter_code
_entity_poly.pdbx_strand_id
1 'polypeptide(L)'
;TRFRPVFKGIANFATVQNPTEGRTYGNLKDEDRIFTNLYSRHDFRLKGALKRGDWYKTKEILLKGHEWILQEVKTSGLRGRGTCKDREIMRGDPHKLVEGCLVAGRAMNASAGEFYNEASNLQEAINEAYAAGLIGKNACGSGYDFDIYIHRGAGAYICGEETALIESLEGKQGKPRLKPPFPADIGLFGCPTTVANVETVAVAPTICGSWFARFGREKNSGTKLFCISGHVNNPCTVEEEMSIPLKELIERHCGGVRGGWDNLLAIIPGGSSVPVIPKHICDDVLMDFDALRDVKSGLGTAAVIVMDKSTDIVQAISRLSDFYKHERYEMAYGYDVAFSKGLCSSKGD
;
A
#
# COMPACT_ATOMS: atom_id res chain seq x y z
N THR A 1 2.47 -35.38 -53.87
CA THR A 1 2.86 -35.03 -52.49
C THR A 1 1.63 -34.51 -51.75
N ARG A 2 1.18 -35.19 -50.67
CA ARG A 2 -0.03 -34.79 -49.92
C ARG A 2 0.31 -33.71 -48.89
N PHE A 3 -0.30 -32.53 -48.99
CA PHE A 3 -0.28 -31.54 -47.91
C PHE A 3 -1.22 -31.98 -46.77
N ARG A 4 -0.72 -31.98 -45.52
CA ARG A 4 -1.53 -32.11 -44.31
C ARG A 4 -1.78 -30.71 -43.73
N PRO A 5 -3.02 -30.33 -43.38
CA PRO A 5 -3.26 -29.17 -42.52
C PRO A 5 -2.98 -29.57 -41.05
N VAL A 6 -2.11 -28.84 -40.38
CA VAL A 6 -1.91 -28.94 -38.93
C VAL A 6 -2.99 -28.08 -38.26
N PHE A 7 -4.03 -28.71 -37.72
CA PHE A 7 -5.01 -28.00 -36.90
C PHE A 7 -4.43 -27.72 -35.51
N LYS A 8 -4.70 -26.50 -35.02
CA LYS A 8 -4.14 -25.94 -33.79
C LYS A 8 -4.57 -26.74 -32.55
N GLY A 9 -3.67 -26.84 -31.58
CA GLY A 9 -3.98 -27.38 -30.27
C GLY A 9 -5.09 -26.58 -29.58
N ILE A 10 -5.95 -27.29 -28.86
CA ILE A 10 -6.99 -26.72 -28.00
C ILE A 10 -6.28 -25.91 -26.91
N ALA A 11 -6.60 -24.62 -26.81
CA ALA A 11 -6.19 -23.83 -25.66
C ALA A 11 -6.94 -24.36 -24.43
N ASN A 12 -6.21 -24.88 -23.44
CA ASN A 12 -6.78 -25.10 -22.12
C ASN A 12 -7.14 -23.73 -21.55
N PHE A 13 -8.42 -23.38 -21.62
CA PHE A 13 -8.98 -22.29 -20.84
C PHE A 13 -8.68 -22.61 -19.37
N ALA A 14 -8.01 -21.68 -18.68
CA ALA A 14 -7.87 -21.77 -17.24
C ALA A 14 -9.27 -21.85 -16.63
N THR A 15 -9.57 -22.93 -15.91
CA THR A 15 -10.85 -23.08 -15.24
C THR A 15 -10.99 -21.93 -14.25
N VAL A 16 -12.05 -21.13 -14.43
CA VAL A 16 -12.52 -20.21 -13.40
C VAL A 16 -12.68 -21.03 -12.13
N GLN A 17 -11.92 -20.69 -11.08
CA GLN A 17 -12.16 -21.29 -9.77
C GLN A 17 -13.54 -20.81 -9.34
N ASN A 18 -14.50 -21.74 -9.25
CA ASN A 18 -15.80 -21.45 -8.65
C ASN A 18 -15.56 -20.83 -7.25
N PRO A 19 -16.34 -19.81 -6.86
CA PRO A 19 -16.23 -19.24 -5.53
C PRO A 19 -16.40 -20.35 -4.49
N THR A 20 -15.57 -20.32 -3.45
CA THR A 20 -15.64 -21.28 -2.35
C THR A 20 -17.00 -21.10 -1.66
N GLU A 21 -17.90 -22.07 -1.84
CA GLU A 21 -19.29 -21.95 -1.39
C GLU A 21 -19.36 -21.69 0.11
N GLY A 22 -20.13 -20.67 0.51
CA GLY A 22 -20.46 -20.40 1.91
C GLY A 22 -19.62 -19.35 2.65
N ARG A 23 -18.58 -18.75 2.05
CA ARG A 23 -17.83 -17.65 2.70
C ARG A 23 -18.26 -16.27 2.22
N THR A 24 -18.81 -15.47 3.13
CA THR A 24 -18.99 -14.02 2.99
C THR A 24 -17.71 -13.27 3.38
N TYR A 25 -17.43 -12.15 2.72
CA TYR A 25 -16.26 -11.29 2.97
C TYR A 25 -16.69 -9.88 3.33
N GLY A 26 -15.92 -9.21 4.19
CA GLY A 26 -16.26 -7.92 4.80
C GLY A 26 -16.72 -8.07 6.26
N ASN A 27 -17.20 -6.97 6.83
CA ASN A 27 -17.60 -6.88 8.24
C ASN A 27 -16.42 -7.13 9.21
N LEU A 28 -15.25 -6.59 8.86
CA LEU A 28 -14.07 -6.56 9.72
C LEU A 28 -14.41 -5.89 11.05
N LYS A 29 -14.26 -6.65 12.14
CA LYS A 29 -14.49 -6.15 13.49
C LYS A 29 -13.44 -5.12 13.87
N ASP A 30 -13.79 -4.23 14.80
CA ASP A 30 -12.85 -3.22 15.31
C ASP A 30 -11.63 -3.83 16.02
N GLU A 31 -11.78 -5.01 16.63
CA GLU A 31 -10.67 -5.79 17.24
C GLU A 31 -9.71 -6.40 16.21
N ASP A 32 -10.15 -6.55 14.96
CA ASP A 32 -9.36 -7.10 13.85
C ASP A 32 -8.76 -5.99 12.94
N ARG A 33 -8.94 -4.71 13.27
CA ARG A 33 -8.35 -3.57 12.55
C ARG A 33 -6.89 -3.38 12.93
N ILE A 34 -6.00 -3.23 11.95
CA ILE A 34 -4.58 -2.94 12.20
C ILE A 34 -4.38 -1.45 12.49
N PHE A 35 -5.09 -0.55 11.81
CA PHE A 35 -4.94 0.90 11.89
C PHE A 35 -5.95 1.51 12.88
N THR A 36 -5.77 1.21 14.17
CA THR A 36 -6.74 1.53 15.23
C THR A 36 -6.87 3.02 15.56
N ASN A 37 -5.94 3.90 15.16
CA ASN A 37 -6.06 5.35 15.27
C ASN A 37 -6.11 6.07 13.91
N LEU A 38 -6.60 5.40 12.85
CA LEU A 38 -6.75 5.96 11.50
C LEU A 38 -7.44 7.34 11.48
N TYR A 39 -8.41 7.57 12.37
CA TYR A 39 -9.15 8.83 12.48
C TYR A 39 -8.55 9.85 13.47
N SER A 40 -7.35 9.61 13.98
CA SER A 40 -6.63 10.49 14.92
C SER A 40 -7.45 10.88 16.17
N ARG A 41 -8.26 9.95 16.69
CA ARG A 41 -9.13 10.15 17.88
C ARG A 41 -8.41 9.90 19.20
N HIS A 42 -7.25 9.26 19.14
CA HIS A 42 -6.38 8.96 20.27
C HIS A 42 -5.00 9.61 20.09
N ASP A 43 -4.22 9.67 21.17
CA ASP A 43 -2.85 10.22 21.17
C ASP A 43 -1.98 9.47 20.15
N PHE A 44 -1.43 10.19 19.16
CA PHE A 44 -0.60 9.61 18.11
C PHE A 44 0.84 9.34 18.55
N ARG A 45 1.29 9.91 19.68
CA ARG A 45 2.66 9.81 20.21
C ARG A 45 2.93 8.47 20.90
N LEU A 46 4.18 8.22 21.27
CA LEU A 46 4.66 6.93 21.78
C LEU A 46 3.82 6.40 22.95
N LYS A 47 3.40 7.27 23.88
CA LYS A 47 2.56 6.89 25.03
C LYS A 47 1.17 6.39 24.62
N GLY A 48 0.62 6.91 23.52
CA GLY A 48 -0.61 6.42 22.91
C GLY A 48 -0.38 5.13 22.11
N ALA A 49 0.68 5.08 21.31
CA ALA A 49 1.06 3.94 20.48
C ALA A 49 1.28 2.65 21.31
N LEU A 50 2.06 2.76 22.40
CA LEU A 50 2.30 1.65 23.35
C LEU A 50 1.01 1.09 23.96
N LYS A 51 -0.02 1.92 24.15
CA LYS A 51 -1.34 1.47 24.63
C LYS A 51 -2.17 0.74 23.57
N ARG A 52 -1.90 0.98 22.28
CA ARG A 52 -2.53 0.29 21.15
C ARG A 52 -1.82 -1.01 20.76
N GLY A 53 -0.70 -1.32 21.43
CA GLY A 53 0.09 -2.53 21.18
C GLY A 53 1.22 -2.34 20.17
N ASP A 54 1.46 -1.13 19.68
CA ASP A 54 2.66 -0.81 18.90
C ASP A 54 3.90 -0.97 19.80
N TRP A 55 5.03 -1.38 19.21
CA TRP A 55 6.28 -1.72 19.89
C TRP A 55 6.22 -2.93 20.85
N TYR A 56 5.15 -3.73 20.79
CA TYR A 56 5.02 -4.91 21.64
C TYR A 56 5.81 -6.10 21.08
N LYS A 57 6.81 -6.56 21.87
CA LYS A 57 7.70 -7.69 21.53
C LYS A 57 8.48 -7.54 20.23
N THR A 58 8.69 -6.30 19.76
CA THR A 58 9.50 -6.00 18.58
C THR A 58 10.90 -6.58 18.71
N LYS A 59 11.52 -6.50 19.90
CA LYS A 59 12.84 -7.10 20.17
C LYS A 59 12.85 -8.60 19.86
N GLU A 60 11.86 -9.35 20.32
CA GLU A 60 11.74 -10.78 20.08
C GLU A 60 11.49 -11.10 18.60
N ILE A 61 10.75 -10.25 17.87
CA ILE A 61 10.60 -10.33 16.41
C ILE A 61 11.96 -10.16 15.72
N LEU A 62 12.74 -9.14 16.10
CA LEU A 62 14.07 -8.86 15.50
C LEU A 62 15.09 -9.97 15.78
N LEU A 63 15.03 -10.58 16.98
CA LEU A 63 15.90 -11.68 17.40
C LEU A 63 15.58 -13.01 16.70
N LYS A 64 14.38 -13.19 16.12
CA LYS A 64 14.05 -14.36 15.29
C LYS A 64 14.76 -14.36 13.93
N GLY A 65 15.34 -13.23 13.51
CA GLY A 65 16.19 -13.12 12.32
C GLY A 65 15.43 -12.94 11.01
N HIS A 66 16.17 -12.51 9.97
CA HIS A 66 15.58 -12.05 8.71
C HIS A 66 14.80 -13.13 7.95
N GLU A 67 15.32 -14.36 7.87
CA GLU A 67 14.65 -15.48 7.19
C GLU A 67 13.28 -15.78 7.81
N TRP A 68 13.16 -15.72 9.14
CA TRP A 68 11.88 -15.95 9.80
C TRP A 68 10.88 -14.85 9.44
N ILE A 69 11.27 -13.57 9.52
CA ILE A 69 10.38 -12.45 9.20
C ILE A 69 9.96 -12.50 7.73
N LEU A 70 10.89 -12.77 6.80
CA LEU A 70 10.58 -12.97 5.38
C LEU A 70 9.61 -14.14 5.15
N GLN A 71 9.75 -15.23 5.91
CA GLN A 71 8.85 -16.38 5.80
C GLN A 71 7.46 -16.07 6.34
N GLU A 72 7.32 -15.39 7.48
CA GLU A 72 6.01 -14.95 7.98
C GLU A 72 5.31 -14.00 7.00
N VAL A 73 6.03 -13.01 6.44
CA VAL A 73 5.47 -12.10 5.43
C VAL A 73 5.04 -12.86 4.17
N LYS A 74 5.82 -13.84 3.69
CA LYS A 74 5.39 -14.72 2.57
C LYS A 74 4.15 -15.55 2.93
N THR A 75 4.11 -16.15 4.12
CA THR A 75 2.97 -16.94 4.61
C THR A 75 1.72 -16.09 4.80
N SER A 76 1.84 -14.80 5.13
CA SER A 76 0.72 -13.88 5.29
C SER A 76 -0.04 -13.57 3.99
N GLY A 77 0.58 -13.76 2.82
CA GLY A 77 0.00 -13.46 1.53
C GLY A 77 -0.06 -11.96 1.16
N LEU A 78 0.66 -11.09 1.88
CA LEU A 78 0.64 -9.63 1.69
C LEU A 78 1.04 -9.20 0.26
N ARG A 79 0.34 -8.20 -0.28
CA ARG A 79 0.60 -7.55 -1.59
C ARG A 79 0.57 -6.01 -1.47
N GLY A 80 1.29 -5.34 -2.36
CA GLY A 80 1.56 -3.88 -2.36
C GLY A 80 0.34 -2.97 -2.55
N ARG A 81 0.48 -1.69 -2.13
CA ARG A 81 -0.64 -0.76 -1.79
C ARG A 81 -0.25 0.71 -2.13
N GLY A 82 -1.14 1.73 -2.04
CA GLY A 82 -0.78 3.17 -2.25
C GLY A 82 -1.89 4.25 -2.02
N THR A 83 -1.63 5.54 -2.29
CA THR A 83 -2.63 6.67 -2.24
C THR A 83 -3.05 7.12 -0.81
N CYS A 84 -4.01 8.06 -0.70
CA CYS A 84 -4.42 8.89 0.45
C CYS A 84 -4.51 8.25 1.85
N LYS A 85 -4.64 6.94 1.94
CA LYS A 85 -4.53 6.19 3.19
C LYS A 85 -3.16 6.34 3.87
N ASP A 86 -2.09 6.54 3.11
CA ASP A 86 -0.73 6.63 3.63
C ASP A 86 -0.53 7.88 4.50
N ARG A 87 -1.20 8.98 4.12
CA ARG A 87 -1.33 10.20 4.92
C ARG A 87 -2.03 9.95 6.26
N GLU A 88 -3.09 9.14 6.29
CA GLU A 88 -3.81 8.87 7.54
C GLU A 88 -2.99 7.96 8.48
N ILE A 89 -2.18 7.04 7.93
CA ILE A 89 -1.18 6.28 8.71
C ILE A 89 -0.15 7.23 9.31
N MET A 90 0.50 8.08 8.51
CA MET A 90 1.55 8.99 8.99
C MET A 90 1.04 10.06 9.96
N ARG A 91 -0.25 10.42 9.89
CA ARG A 91 -0.87 11.39 10.81
C ARG A 91 -1.41 10.75 12.10
N GLY A 92 -2.07 9.60 12.00
CA GLY A 92 -2.79 8.96 13.12
C GLY A 92 -1.99 7.89 13.88
N ASP A 93 -1.19 7.09 13.17
CA ASP A 93 -0.41 5.97 13.71
C ASP A 93 1.07 5.99 13.20
N PRO A 94 1.82 7.10 13.33
CA PRO A 94 3.19 7.18 12.82
C PRO A 94 4.13 6.15 13.46
N HIS A 95 3.94 5.81 14.75
CA HIS A 95 4.76 4.79 15.42
C HIS A 95 4.64 3.39 14.81
N LYS A 96 3.46 3.03 14.28
CA LYS A 96 3.23 1.75 13.61
C LYS A 96 4.01 1.66 12.29
N LEU A 97 4.12 2.78 11.57
CA LEU A 97 4.99 2.89 10.40
C LEU A 97 6.48 2.80 10.77
N VAL A 98 6.91 3.50 11.83
CA VAL A 98 8.31 3.47 12.30
C VAL A 98 8.72 2.07 12.78
N GLU A 99 7.84 1.36 13.51
CA GLU A 99 8.05 -0.04 13.88
C GLU A 99 8.07 -0.95 12.65
N GLY A 100 7.15 -0.72 11.71
CA GLY A 100 7.12 -1.41 10.41
C GLY A 100 8.42 -1.27 9.64
N CYS A 101 9.03 -0.09 9.63
CA CYS A 101 10.34 0.13 9.03
C CYS A 101 11.45 -0.69 9.70
N LEU A 102 11.46 -0.75 11.03
CA LEU A 102 12.45 -1.56 11.76
C LEU A 102 12.30 -3.06 11.46
N VAL A 103 11.06 -3.58 11.44
CA VAL A 103 10.79 -5.00 11.14
C VAL A 103 11.08 -5.34 9.67
N ALA A 104 10.63 -4.52 8.72
CA ALA A 104 10.89 -4.71 7.29
C ALA A 104 12.39 -4.54 6.95
N GLY A 105 13.05 -3.53 7.52
CA GLY A 105 14.49 -3.30 7.40
C GLY A 105 15.28 -4.50 7.92
N ARG A 106 14.92 -5.05 9.08
CA ARG A 106 15.52 -6.28 9.62
C ARG A 106 15.32 -7.48 8.69
N ALA A 107 14.13 -7.65 8.09
CA ALA A 107 13.82 -8.72 7.16
C ALA A 107 14.65 -8.64 5.86
N MET A 108 14.98 -7.44 5.41
CA MET A 108 15.79 -7.21 4.21
C MET A 108 17.29 -7.08 4.53
N ASN A 109 17.68 -7.08 5.81
CA ASN A 109 19.01 -6.70 6.31
C ASN A 109 19.47 -5.30 5.80
N ALA A 110 18.53 -4.35 5.75
CA ALA A 110 18.79 -2.94 5.42
C ALA A 110 19.15 -2.15 6.69
N SER A 111 20.14 -1.27 6.59
CA SER A 111 20.64 -0.47 7.74
C SER A 111 19.91 0.84 7.93
N ALA A 112 19.14 1.28 6.92
CA ALA A 112 18.40 2.53 6.93
C ALA A 112 17.04 2.40 6.23
N GLY A 113 16.06 3.17 6.70
CA GLY A 113 14.79 3.43 6.01
C GLY A 113 14.57 4.93 5.78
N GLU A 114 14.04 5.30 4.60
CA GLU A 114 13.78 6.70 4.23
C GLU A 114 12.28 6.97 3.97
N PHE A 115 11.78 8.12 4.42
CA PHE A 115 10.36 8.52 4.34
C PHE A 115 10.08 9.77 3.50
N TYR A 116 8.90 9.83 2.90
CA TYR A 116 8.42 10.96 2.09
C TYR A 116 6.99 11.39 2.52
N ASN A 117 6.85 12.66 2.93
CA ASN A 117 5.62 13.35 3.44
C ASN A 117 5.22 13.13 4.92
N GLU A 118 4.19 13.88 5.34
CA GLU A 118 3.73 14.14 6.73
C GLU A 118 4.88 14.39 7.75
N ALA A 119 5.96 15.01 7.27
CA ALA A 119 7.29 14.97 7.88
C ALA A 119 7.38 15.43 9.35
N SER A 120 6.59 16.42 9.80
CA SER A 120 6.71 16.93 11.18
C SER A 120 6.26 15.94 12.24
N ASN A 121 5.07 15.34 12.10
CA ASN A 121 4.57 14.34 13.05
C ASN A 121 5.41 13.06 13.00
N LEU A 122 5.86 12.67 11.81
CA LEU A 122 6.73 11.52 11.64
C LEU A 122 8.13 11.77 12.24
N GLN A 123 8.67 12.98 12.13
CA GLN A 123 9.92 13.36 12.80
C GLN A 123 9.77 13.38 14.33
N GLU A 124 8.63 13.84 14.87
CA GLU A 124 8.34 13.71 16.31
C GLU A 124 8.39 12.23 16.74
N ALA A 125 7.71 11.34 16.02
CA ALA A 125 7.68 9.90 16.33
C ALA A 125 9.06 9.22 16.20
N ILE A 126 9.87 9.61 15.20
CA ILE A 126 11.26 9.17 15.03
C ILE A 126 12.12 9.66 16.19
N ASN A 127 12.01 10.93 16.57
CA ASN A 127 12.76 11.50 17.69
C ASN A 127 12.41 10.80 19.02
N GLU A 128 11.11 10.53 19.26
CA GLU A 128 10.66 9.74 20.41
C GLU A 128 11.21 8.29 20.38
N ALA A 129 11.25 7.66 19.21
CA ALA A 129 11.79 6.30 19.05
C ALA A 129 13.33 6.23 19.27
N TYR A 130 14.09 7.22 18.77
CA TYR A 130 15.52 7.35 19.07
C TYR A 130 15.76 7.60 20.57
N ALA A 131 15.01 8.51 21.19
CA ALA A 131 15.14 8.83 22.62
C ALA A 131 14.80 7.62 23.52
N ALA A 132 13.91 6.74 23.07
CA ALA A 132 13.55 5.50 23.75
C ALA A 132 14.49 4.31 23.45
N GLY A 133 15.49 4.46 22.57
CA GLY A 133 16.39 3.37 22.16
C GLY A 133 15.71 2.27 21.32
N LEU A 134 14.59 2.61 20.68
CA LEU A 134 13.84 1.70 19.81
C LEU A 134 14.46 1.60 18.42
N ILE A 135 15.09 2.69 17.95
CA ILE A 135 15.84 2.78 16.69
C ILE A 135 17.21 3.43 16.93
N GLY A 136 18.07 3.43 15.92
CA GLY A 136 19.46 3.83 15.99
C GLY A 136 20.39 2.66 16.32
N LYS A 137 21.49 2.95 17.03
CA LYS A 137 22.42 1.91 17.49
C LYS A 137 21.75 0.96 18.48
N ASN A 138 21.94 -0.35 18.27
CA ASN A 138 21.37 -1.39 19.11
C ASN A 138 19.84 -1.22 19.28
N ALA A 139 19.13 -1.02 18.18
CA ALA A 139 17.68 -0.84 18.10
C ALA A 139 16.93 -1.91 18.93
N CYS A 140 15.99 -1.47 19.78
CA CYS A 140 15.27 -2.31 20.75
C CYS A 140 16.19 -3.16 21.68
N GLY A 141 17.47 -2.80 21.83
CA GLY A 141 18.46 -3.59 22.54
C GLY A 141 18.71 -4.98 21.94
N SER A 142 18.58 -5.14 20.62
CA SER A 142 18.64 -6.45 19.92
C SER A 142 20.02 -6.80 19.32
N GLY A 143 21.01 -5.91 19.39
CA GLY A 143 22.30 -6.02 18.70
C GLY A 143 22.26 -5.62 17.22
N TYR A 144 21.17 -4.98 16.76
CA TYR A 144 21.00 -4.52 15.38
C TYR A 144 21.06 -3.00 15.33
N ASP A 145 21.90 -2.42 14.46
CA ASP A 145 21.93 -0.97 14.23
C ASP A 145 20.97 -0.64 13.06
N PHE A 146 20.02 0.26 13.27
CA PHE A 146 19.04 0.66 12.26
C PHE A 146 18.61 2.12 12.40
N ASP A 147 19.04 2.96 11.45
CA ASP A 147 18.70 4.37 11.40
C ASP A 147 17.49 4.66 10.51
N ILE A 148 16.82 5.79 10.73
CA ILE A 148 15.66 6.21 9.94
C ILE A 148 15.79 7.70 9.60
N TYR A 149 15.65 8.02 8.31
CA TYR A 149 15.75 9.38 7.79
C TYR A 149 14.42 9.82 7.14
N ILE A 150 14.14 11.13 7.14
CA ILE A 150 13.03 11.70 6.37
C ILE A 150 13.61 12.53 5.24
N HIS A 151 13.24 12.20 4.00
CA HIS A 151 13.57 12.97 2.82
C HIS A 151 12.30 13.55 2.16
N ARG A 152 12.13 14.86 2.25
CA ARG A 152 11.01 15.57 1.62
C ARG A 152 11.32 15.86 0.16
N GLY A 153 10.44 15.48 -0.76
CA GLY A 153 10.50 15.98 -2.13
C GLY A 153 9.74 17.30 -2.35
N ALA A 154 9.86 17.83 -3.56
CA ALA A 154 9.27 19.09 -4.01
C ALA A 154 7.96 18.90 -4.82
N GLY A 155 7.40 17.69 -4.75
CA GLY A 155 6.23 17.18 -5.45
C GLY A 155 6.15 15.68 -5.15
N ALA A 156 6.34 14.72 -6.06
CA ALA A 156 6.47 14.73 -7.53
C ALA A 156 5.95 13.37 -8.09
N TYR A 157 4.91 13.27 -8.95
CA TYR A 157 4.05 12.04 -8.91
C TYR A 157 4.78 10.85 -9.51
N ILE A 158 5.55 11.14 -10.55
CA ILE A 158 6.49 10.20 -11.13
C ILE A 158 7.50 9.68 -10.10
N CYS A 159 7.91 10.47 -9.09
CA CYS A 159 8.77 10.04 -7.97
C CYS A 159 8.05 9.16 -6.94
N GLY A 160 6.75 8.86 -7.10
CA GLY A 160 6.10 7.73 -6.45
C GLY A 160 6.31 6.40 -7.18
N GLU A 161 6.94 6.39 -8.36
CA GLU A 161 7.43 5.15 -8.98
C GLU A 161 8.77 4.76 -8.34
N GLU A 162 8.91 3.48 -8.00
CA GLU A 162 10.06 2.86 -7.32
C GLU A 162 11.45 3.39 -7.75
N THR A 163 11.72 3.47 -9.05
CA THR A 163 13.05 3.88 -9.56
C THR A 163 13.21 5.38 -9.68
N ALA A 164 12.12 6.11 -9.95
CA ALA A 164 12.10 7.57 -9.94
C ALA A 164 12.23 8.14 -8.53
N LEU A 165 11.68 7.46 -7.51
CA LEU A 165 11.91 7.76 -6.10
C LEU A 165 13.41 7.70 -5.80
N ILE A 166 14.06 6.59 -6.16
CA ILE A 166 15.50 6.39 -5.97
C ILE A 166 16.32 7.51 -6.62
N GLU A 167 16.05 7.87 -7.88
CA GLU A 167 16.73 9.00 -8.55
C GLU A 167 16.46 10.33 -7.84
N SER A 168 15.25 10.56 -7.33
CA SER A 168 14.89 11.77 -6.59
C SER A 168 15.56 11.86 -5.21
N LEU A 169 15.82 10.74 -4.55
CA LEU A 169 16.55 10.66 -3.27
C LEU A 169 18.06 10.86 -3.48
N GLU A 170 18.59 10.45 -4.63
CA GLU A 170 19.95 10.76 -5.07
C GLU A 170 20.16 12.23 -5.51
N GLY A 171 19.16 13.10 -5.32
CA GLY A 171 19.22 14.52 -5.69
C GLY A 171 19.12 14.79 -7.19
N LYS A 172 18.82 13.77 -8.01
CA LYS A 172 18.62 13.90 -9.45
C LYS A 172 17.16 14.23 -9.76
N GLN A 173 16.88 14.52 -11.03
CA GLN A 173 15.49 14.58 -11.50
C GLN A 173 14.90 13.16 -11.44
N GLY A 174 13.79 12.97 -10.73
CA GLY A 174 13.11 11.67 -10.58
C GLY A 174 12.46 11.16 -11.87
N LYS A 175 13.30 10.74 -12.82
CA LYS A 175 12.94 10.02 -14.04
C LYS A 175 13.14 8.53 -13.77
N PRO A 176 12.19 7.65 -14.11
CA PRO A 176 12.35 6.22 -13.90
C PRO A 176 13.61 5.66 -14.60
N ARG A 177 14.31 4.75 -13.92
CA ARG A 177 15.40 3.98 -14.52
C ARG A 177 14.82 2.91 -15.45
N LEU A 178 15.49 2.65 -16.56
CA LEU A 178 15.21 1.45 -17.36
C LEU A 178 15.65 0.22 -16.56
N LYS A 179 14.74 -0.77 -16.42
CA LYS A 179 15.02 -2.08 -15.82
C LYS A 179 15.44 -3.03 -16.95
N PRO A 180 16.54 -3.79 -16.87
CA PRO A 180 17.51 -3.89 -15.76
C PRO A 180 18.58 -2.77 -15.75
N PRO A 181 19.28 -2.53 -14.62
CA PRO A 181 19.24 -3.29 -13.37
C PRO A 181 17.96 -3.06 -12.56
N PHE A 182 17.63 -4.02 -11.67
CA PHE A 182 16.54 -3.84 -10.71
C PHE A 182 17.07 -3.17 -9.43
N PRO A 183 16.24 -2.41 -8.69
CA PRO A 183 16.64 -1.77 -7.43
C PRO A 183 17.21 -2.73 -6.38
N ALA A 184 16.70 -3.96 -6.34
CA ALA A 184 17.18 -5.02 -5.45
C ALA A 184 18.65 -5.39 -5.71
N ASP A 185 19.16 -5.14 -6.91
CA ASP A 185 20.57 -5.28 -7.27
C ASP A 185 21.32 -3.95 -7.13
N ILE A 186 20.82 -2.89 -7.78
CA ILE A 186 21.43 -1.55 -7.85
C ILE A 186 20.34 -0.48 -7.74
N GLY A 187 20.12 -0.01 -6.51
CA GLY A 187 19.13 1.00 -6.16
C GLY A 187 19.77 2.31 -5.69
N LEU A 188 19.36 2.77 -4.50
CA LEU A 188 19.72 4.03 -3.87
C LEU A 188 21.23 4.13 -3.59
N PHE A 189 21.87 5.16 -4.13
CA PHE A 189 23.33 5.37 -4.10
C PHE A 189 24.13 4.18 -4.67
N GLY A 190 23.50 3.40 -5.56
CA GLY A 190 24.06 2.16 -6.11
C GLY A 190 23.98 0.93 -5.19
N CYS A 191 23.39 1.06 -3.99
CA CYS A 191 23.23 -0.03 -3.04
C CYS A 191 21.96 -0.88 -3.35
N PRO A 192 21.98 -2.19 -3.03
CA PRO A 192 20.77 -3.02 -3.02
C PRO A 192 19.65 -2.38 -2.20
N THR A 193 18.54 -2.08 -2.85
CA THR A 193 17.41 -1.31 -2.29
C THR A 193 16.09 -1.98 -2.58
N THR A 194 15.15 -1.92 -1.63
CA THR A 194 13.75 -2.26 -1.88
C THR A 194 12.89 -1.06 -1.54
N VAL A 195 11.98 -0.67 -2.44
CA VAL A 195 10.97 0.34 -2.18
C VAL A 195 9.65 -0.37 -1.84
N ALA A 196 9.03 0.02 -0.74
CA ALA A 196 7.75 -0.52 -0.30
C ALA A 196 6.82 0.59 0.18
N ASN A 197 5.54 0.48 -0.17
CA ASN A 197 4.54 1.47 0.23
C ASN A 197 4.28 1.45 1.75
N VAL A 198 3.99 2.63 2.31
CA VAL A 198 3.71 2.88 3.73
C VAL A 198 2.75 1.87 4.36
N GLU A 199 1.59 1.57 3.74
CA GLU A 199 0.66 0.57 4.31
C GLU A 199 1.29 -0.84 4.40
N THR A 200 2.07 -1.25 3.39
CA THR A 200 2.72 -2.57 3.34
C THR A 200 3.76 -2.72 4.46
N VAL A 201 4.49 -1.63 4.75
CA VAL A 201 5.49 -1.58 5.80
C VAL A 201 4.83 -1.54 7.19
N ALA A 202 3.82 -0.67 7.37
CA ALA A 202 3.16 -0.46 8.66
C ALA A 202 2.39 -1.69 9.18
N VAL A 203 1.86 -2.56 8.29
CA VAL A 203 1.22 -3.81 8.74
C VAL A 203 2.25 -4.87 9.19
N ALA A 204 3.51 -4.79 8.75
CA ALA A 204 4.51 -5.83 8.92
C ALA A 204 4.70 -6.35 10.38
N PRO A 205 4.72 -5.50 11.43
CA PRO A 205 4.86 -5.98 12.81
C PRO A 205 3.63 -6.75 13.30
N THR A 206 2.43 -6.34 12.86
CA THR A 206 1.15 -6.93 13.27
C THR A 206 0.87 -8.27 12.58
N ILE A 207 1.34 -8.45 11.35
CA ILE A 207 1.07 -9.65 10.54
C ILE A 207 2.10 -10.78 10.69
N CYS A 208 3.03 -10.69 11.67
CA CYS A 208 3.98 -11.77 11.98
C CYS A 208 3.28 -12.99 12.60
N GLY A 209 2.51 -13.71 11.80
CA GLY A 209 1.78 -14.93 12.14
C GLY A 209 0.62 -15.23 11.17
N SER A 210 -0.05 -16.36 11.37
CA SER A 210 -1.11 -16.84 10.47
C SER A 210 -2.46 -16.11 10.59
N TRP A 211 -2.61 -15.15 11.51
CA TRP A 211 -3.89 -14.44 11.71
C TRP A 211 -4.31 -13.66 10.45
N PHE A 212 -3.41 -12.92 9.81
CA PHE A 212 -3.72 -12.06 8.65
C PHE A 212 -4.17 -12.86 7.43
N ALA A 213 -3.58 -14.03 7.21
CA ALA A 213 -3.91 -14.93 6.10
C ALA A 213 -5.35 -15.49 6.18
N ARG A 214 -6.05 -15.35 7.33
CA ARG A 214 -7.45 -15.76 7.44
C ARG A 214 -8.38 -14.91 6.59
N PHE A 215 -8.05 -13.63 6.38
CA PHE A 215 -8.94 -12.65 5.74
C PHE A 215 -8.83 -12.66 4.22
N GLY A 216 -9.92 -12.34 3.53
CA GLY A 216 -10.02 -12.28 2.08
C GLY A 216 -9.99 -13.64 1.39
N ARG A 217 -10.02 -13.63 0.05
CA ARG A 217 -9.84 -14.84 -0.77
C ARG A 217 -8.38 -15.31 -0.77
N GLU A 218 -8.18 -16.58 -1.13
CA GLU A 218 -6.85 -17.12 -1.41
C GLU A 218 -6.09 -16.19 -2.40
N LYS A 219 -4.78 -15.99 -2.17
CA LYS A 219 -3.89 -15.08 -2.94
C LYS A 219 -4.25 -13.59 -2.87
N ASN A 220 -5.25 -13.23 -2.06
CA ASN A 220 -5.78 -11.88 -1.87
C ASN A 220 -5.97 -11.58 -0.38
N SER A 221 -5.03 -12.06 0.44
CA SER A 221 -5.23 -12.14 1.89
C SER A 221 -5.06 -10.81 2.63
N GLY A 222 -5.77 -10.70 3.75
CA GLY A 222 -5.60 -9.63 4.74
C GLY A 222 -6.75 -8.61 4.80
N THR A 223 -6.50 -7.55 5.57
CA THR A 223 -7.29 -6.31 5.53
C THR A 223 -6.74 -5.38 4.45
N LYS A 224 -7.46 -4.30 4.12
CA LYS A 224 -7.01 -3.23 3.22
C LYS A 224 -7.62 -1.89 3.63
N LEU A 225 -6.81 -0.83 3.62
CA LEU A 225 -7.33 0.54 3.67
C LEU A 225 -7.91 0.94 2.30
N PHE A 226 -9.21 1.22 2.28
CA PHE A 226 -9.95 1.76 1.14
C PHE A 226 -10.13 3.27 1.32
N CYS A 227 -9.75 4.05 0.30
CA CYS A 227 -10.14 5.47 0.21
C CYS A 227 -11.37 5.57 -0.70
N ILE A 228 -12.57 5.85 -0.17
CA ILE A 228 -13.77 6.03 -1.00
C ILE A 228 -14.05 7.54 -1.18
N SER A 229 -14.18 7.94 -2.43
CA SER A 229 -14.24 9.34 -2.88
C SER A 229 -15.24 9.52 -4.03
N GLY A 230 -15.49 10.77 -4.42
CA GLY A 230 -16.44 11.11 -5.48
C GLY A 230 -17.88 11.15 -4.96
N HIS A 231 -18.83 10.65 -5.76
CA HIS A 231 -20.27 10.86 -5.58
C HIS A 231 -20.92 9.85 -4.61
N VAL A 232 -20.37 9.73 -3.40
CA VAL A 232 -20.98 9.03 -2.25
C VAL A 232 -21.51 10.03 -1.22
N ASN A 233 -22.39 9.60 -0.33
CA ASN A 233 -23.00 10.48 0.68
C ASN A 233 -21.98 10.91 1.75
N ASN A 234 -21.11 10.00 2.20
CA ASN A 234 -20.07 10.26 3.19
C ASN A 234 -18.72 9.72 2.69
N PRO A 235 -17.92 10.49 1.93
CA PRO A 235 -16.57 10.09 1.53
C PRO A 235 -15.68 9.82 2.74
N CYS A 236 -14.96 8.70 2.75
CA CYS A 236 -14.13 8.29 3.89
C CYS A 236 -12.96 7.40 3.48
N THR A 237 -11.92 7.37 4.33
CA THR A 237 -10.93 6.28 4.35
C THR A 237 -11.34 5.28 5.43
N VAL A 238 -11.33 3.98 5.15
CA VAL A 238 -11.69 2.93 6.11
C VAL A 238 -10.86 1.67 5.88
N GLU A 239 -10.50 0.97 6.96
CA GLU A 239 -9.92 -0.38 6.87
C GLU A 239 -11.04 -1.42 6.74
N GLU A 240 -10.90 -2.42 5.89
CA GLU A 240 -11.91 -3.46 5.74
C GLU A 240 -11.27 -4.76 5.25
N GLU A 241 -11.97 -5.90 5.34
CA GLU A 241 -11.49 -7.16 4.78
C GLU A 241 -11.23 -7.04 3.27
N MET A 242 -10.13 -7.62 2.78
CA MET A 242 -9.97 -7.87 1.34
C MET A 242 -11.13 -8.72 0.82
N SER A 243 -11.42 -8.61 -0.48
CA SER A 243 -12.50 -9.34 -1.15
C SER A 243 -13.92 -8.99 -0.69
N ILE A 244 -14.13 -7.94 0.13
CA ILE A 244 -15.46 -7.37 0.38
C ILE A 244 -16.16 -7.00 -0.96
N PRO A 245 -17.48 -7.24 -1.13
CA PRO A 245 -18.23 -6.72 -2.27
C PRO A 245 -18.16 -5.19 -2.38
N LEU A 246 -17.88 -4.65 -3.58
CA LEU A 246 -17.76 -3.20 -3.80
C LEU A 246 -19.03 -2.44 -3.41
N LYS A 247 -20.19 -3.00 -3.69
CA LYS A 247 -21.48 -2.44 -3.27
C LYS A 247 -21.61 -2.36 -1.75
N GLU A 248 -21.28 -3.43 -1.03
CA GLU A 248 -21.32 -3.49 0.44
C GLU A 248 -20.37 -2.45 1.05
N LEU A 249 -19.14 -2.34 0.54
CA LEU A 249 -18.16 -1.35 0.96
C LEU A 249 -18.74 0.09 0.91
N ILE A 250 -19.41 0.44 -0.19
CA ILE A 250 -19.97 1.77 -0.40
C ILE A 250 -21.25 1.99 0.42
N GLU A 251 -22.17 1.03 0.43
CA GLU A 251 -23.44 1.16 1.15
C GLU A 251 -23.23 1.20 2.67
N ARG A 252 -22.36 0.34 3.24
CA ARG A 252 -22.08 0.32 4.68
C ARG A 252 -21.28 1.53 5.15
N HIS A 253 -20.12 1.81 4.54
CA HIS A 253 -19.17 2.77 5.12
C HIS A 253 -19.38 4.21 4.65
N CYS A 254 -19.90 4.39 3.44
CA CYS A 254 -20.12 5.73 2.88
C CYS A 254 -21.59 6.17 2.96
N GLY A 255 -22.49 5.31 3.44
CA GLY A 255 -23.94 5.54 3.39
C GLY A 255 -24.49 5.53 1.97
N GLY A 256 -23.84 4.84 1.03
CA GLY A 256 -24.28 4.69 -0.35
C GLY A 256 -23.87 5.81 -1.31
N VAL A 257 -24.24 5.61 -2.57
CA VAL A 257 -24.09 6.57 -3.68
C VAL A 257 -25.07 7.74 -3.49
N ARG A 258 -24.68 8.94 -3.92
CA ARG A 258 -25.56 10.13 -3.92
C ARG A 258 -26.81 9.85 -4.75
N GLY A 259 -28.00 9.98 -4.14
CA GLY A 259 -29.26 9.63 -4.79
C GLY A 259 -29.58 8.13 -4.86
N GLY A 260 -28.84 7.28 -4.15
CA GLY A 260 -29.05 5.82 -4.10
C GLY A 260 -28.25 5.04 -5.16
N TRP A 261 -28.16 3.72 -4.97
CA TRP A 261 -27.33 2.85 -5.81
C TRP A 261 -27.75 2.84 -7.29
N ASP A 262 -29.03 3.01 -7.58
CA ASP A 262 -29.52 3.14 -8.96
C ASP A 262 -29.13 4.45 -9.64
N ASN A 263 -28.64 5.44 -8.90
CA ASN A 263 -28.03 6.64 -9.47
C ASN A 263 -26.55 6.46 -9.85
N LEU A 264 -25.96 5.28 -9.59
CA LEU A 264 -24.58 4.99 -10.00
C LEU A 264 -24.44 4.96 -11.53
N LEU A 265 -23.39 5.59 -12.04
CA LEU A 265 -22.96 5.49 -13.44
C LEU A 265 -21.82 4.48 -13.56
N ALA A 266 -20.71 4.75 -12.87
CA ALA A 266 -19.49 3.97 -12.97
C ALA A 266 -18.55 4.22 -11.77
N ILE A 267 -17.55 3.36 -11.59
CA ILE A 267 -16.56 3.43 -10.49
C ILE A 267 -15.16 3.20 -11.06
N ILE A 268 -14.17 3.98 -10.61
CA ILE A 268 -12.74 3.63 -10.74
C ILE A 268 -12.33 2.98 -9.42
N PRO A 269 -12.06 1.67 -9.35
CA PRO A 269 -11.97 0.95 -8.08
C PRO A 269 -10.61 1.06 -7.38
N GLY A 270 -9.57 1.51 -8.08
CA GLY A 270 -8.17 1.30 -7.66
C GLY A 270 -7.22 2.48 -7.86
N GLY A 271 -7.74 3.70 -7.83
CA GLY A 271 -7.02 4.93 -8.18
C GLY A 271 -7.07 5.24 -9.67
N SER A 272 -6.71 6.46 -10.06
CA SER A 272 -6.85 6.97 -11.45
C SER A 272 -6.09 6.18 -12.52
N SER A 273 -5.21 5.25 -12.13
CA SER A 273 -4.40 4.41 -13.01
C SER A 273 -5.12 3.16 -13.51
N VAL A 274 -6.28 2.78 -12.93
CA VAL A 274 -7.01 1.57 -13.32
C VAL A 274 -8.22 1.88 -14.21
N PRO A 275 -8.60 0.98 -15.13
CA PRO A 275 -9.81 1.13 -15.94
C PRO A 275 -11.08 1.30 -15.11
N VAL A 276 -11.98 2.17 -15.57
CA VAL A 276 -13.32 2.36 -15.00
C VAL A 276 -14.19 1.12 -15.23
N ILE A 277 -14.99 0.74 -14.23
CA ILE A 277 -16.01 -0.31 -14.32
C ILE A 277 -17.43 0.30 -14.31
N PRO A 278 -18.35 -0.14 -15.20
CA PRO A 278 -19.73 0.33 -15.24
C PRO A 278 -20.58 -0.28 -14.10
N LYS A 279 -21.72 0.35 -13.76
CA LYS A 279 -22.62 -0.10 -12.67
C LYS A 279 -22.87 -1.62 -12.67
N HIS A 280 -23.19 -2.23 -13.81
CA HIS A 280 -23.56 -3.65 -13.87
C HIS A 280 -22.44 -4.63 -13.47
N ILE A 281 -21.17 -4.18 -13.47
CA ILE A 281 -20.05 -4.94 -12.90
C ILE A 281 -19.91 -4.61 -11.40
N CYS A 282 -20.16 -3.35 -11.02
CA CYS A 282 -20.10 -2.89 -9.63
C CYS A 282 -21.12 -3.56 -8.71
N ASP A 283 -22.22 -4.08 -9.26
CA ASP A 283 -23.29 -4.75 -8.51
C ASP A 283 -22.77 -6.00 -7.76
N ASP A 284 -21.87 -6.79 -8.35
CA ASP A 284 -21.40 -8.09 -7.82
C ASP A 284 -19.88 -8.21 -7.59
N VAL A 285 -19.07 -7.26 -8.07
CA VAL A 285 -17.60 -7.39 -8.04
C VAL A 285 -17.01 -7.29 -6.62
N LEU A 286 -16.03 -8.15 -6.33
CA LEU A 286 -15.28 -8.15 -5.08
C LEU A 286 -14.06 -7.21 -5.15
N MET A 287 -13.75 -6.56 -4.04
CA MET A 287 -12.63 -5.65 -3.91
C MET A 287 -11.34 -6.40 -3.56
N ASP A 288 -10.80 -7.09 -4.56
CA ASP A 288 -9.47 -7.70 -4.51
C ASP A 288 -8.73 -7.66 -5.86
N PHE A 289 -7.46 -8.09 -5.88
CA PHE A 289 -6.61 -7.96 -7.06
C PHE A 289 -7.06 -8.84 -8.22
N ASP A 290 -7.48 -10.08 -7.94
CA ASP A 290 -7.83 -11.04 -8.97
C ASP A 290 -9.23 -10.76 -9.54
N ALA A 291 -10.24 -10.49 -8.70
CA ALA A 291 -11.60 -10.19 -9.15
C ALA A 291 -11.64 -8.92 -10.01
N LEU A 292 -10.92 -7.87 -9.61
CA LEU A 292 -10.85 -6.63 -10.40
C LEU A 292 -10.04 -6.80 -11.69
N ARG A 293 -9.00 -7.64 -11.71
CA ARG A 293 -8.28 -8.02 -12.95
C ARG A 293 -9.19 -8.77 -13.90
N ASP A 294 -9.99 -9.71 -13.40
CA ASP A 294 -10.80 -10.60 -14.23
C ASP A 294 -11.95 -9.83 -14.92
N VAL A 295 -12.43 -8.73 -14.32
CA VAL A 295 -13.33 -7.74 -14.98
C VAL A 295 -12.59 -6.66 -15.80
N LYS A 296 -11.29 -6.87 -16.09
CA LYS A 296 -10.42 -5.98 -16.89
C LYS A 296 -10.16 -4.59 -16.29
N SER A 297 -10.19 -4.50 -14.96
CA SER A 297 -9.72 -3.35 -14.18
C SER A 297 -8.55 -3.78 -13.28
N GLY A 298 -8.40 -3.19 -12.09
CA GLY A 298 -7.44 -3.63 -11.08
C GLY A 298 -7.71 -2.98 -9.73
N LEU A 299 -7.27 -3.62 -8.64
CA LEU A 299 -7.38 -3.03 -7.29
C LEU A 299 -6.47 -1.82 -7.10
N GLY A 300 -5.33 -1.80 -7.79
CA GLY A 300 -4.33 -0.73 -7.69
C GLY A 300 -4.06 -0.37 -6.23
N THR A 301 -4.44 0.84 -5.85
CA THR A 301 -4.23 1.38 -4.50
C THR A 301 -5.40 1.18 -3.53
N ALA A 302 -6.54 0.69 -4.04
CA ALA A 302 -7.86 0.67 -3.41
C ALA A 302 -8.45 2.08 -3.13
N ALA A 303 -8.07 3.07 -3.95
CA ALA A 303 -8.72 4.37 -4.00
C ALA A 303 -9.95 4.33 -4.93
N VAL A 304 -11.13 4.15 -4.35
CA VAL A 304 -12.41 4.06 -5.03
C VAL A 304 -12.92 5.46 -5.37
N ILE A 305 -13.12 5.74 -6.65
CA ILE A 305 -13.70 6.99 -7.15
C ILE A 305 -15.07 6.66 -7.73
N VAL A 306 -16.12 7.09 -7.05
CA VAL A 306 -17.53 6.83 -7.43
C VAL A 306 -18.05 7.97 -8.29
N MET A 307 -18.70 7.65 -9.41
CA MET A 307 -19.33 8.62 -10.31
C MET A 307 -20.81 8.26 -10.47
N ASP A 308 -21.69 9.20 -10.11
CA ASP A 308 -23.15 9.08 -10.32
C ASP A 308 -23.55 9.56 -11.73
N LYS A 309 -24.81 9.35 -12.11
CA LYS A 309 -25.37 9.72 -13.43
C LYS A 309 -25.38 11.23 -13.73
N SER A 310 -25.06 12.10 -12.77
CA SER A 310 -24.90 13.55 -13.02
C SER A 310 -23.51 13.90 -13.61
N THR A 311 -22.60 12.93 -13.69
CA THR A 311 -21.21 13.13 -14.11
C THR A 311 -21.06 13.05 -15.64
N ASP A 312 -20.44 14.06 -16.25
CA ASP A 312 -19.79 13.87 -17.56
C ASP A 312 -18.52 13.04 -17.37
N ILE A 313 -18.65 11.74 -17.60
CA ILE A 313 -17.56 10.77 -17.48
C ILE A 313 -16.45 11.01 -18.51
N VAL A 314 -16.75 11.58 -19.69
CA VAL A 314 -15.74 11.89 -20.71
C VAL A 314 -14.88 13.06 -20.22
N GLN A 315 -15.52 14.09 -19.66
CA GLN A 315 -14.80 15.21 -19.03
C GLN A 315 -13.97 14.74 -17.83
N ALA A 316 -14.50 13.85 -16.99
CA ALA A 316 -13.76 13.29 -15.85
C ALA A 316 -12.50 12.51 -16.30
N ILE A 317 -12.62 11.62 -17.29
CA ILE A 317 -11.48 10.87 -17.84
C ILE A 317 -10.51 11.78 -18.61
N SER A 318 -10.99 12.83 -19.29
CA SER A 318 -10.13 13.86 -19.87
C SER A 318 -9.32 14.57 -18.79
N ARG A 319 -9.93 14.94 -17.66
CA ARG A 319 -9.23 15.60 -16.55
C ARG A 319 -8.17 14.72 -15.89
N LEU A 320 -8.39 13.40 -15.82
CA LEU A 320 -7.37 12.42 -15.41
C LEU A 320 -6.25 12.27 -16.44
N SER A 321 -6.58 12.31 -17.75
CA SER A 321 -5.60 12.28 -18.83
C SER A 321 -4.73 13.53 -18.82
N ASP A 322 -5.32 14.71 -18.56
CA ASP A 322 -4.60 15.96 -18.34
C ASP A 322 -3.73 15.89 -17.09
N PHE A 323 -4.19 15.29 -15.99
CA PHE A 323 -3.35 15.05 -14.81
C PHE A 323 -2.10 14.22 -15.18
N TYR A 324 -2.26 13.09 -15.88
CA TYR A 324 -1.12 12.29 -16.36
C TYR A 324 -0.24 13.00 -17.39
N LYS A 325 -0.75 14.01 -18.10
CA LYS A 325 0.04 14.87 -18.99
C LYS A 325 0.91 15.86 -18.20
N HIS A 326 0.37 16.49 -17.15
CA HIS A 326 1.11 17.43 -16.30
C HIS A 326 2.14 16.69 -15.43
N GLU A 327 1.74 15.61 -14.77
CA GLU A 327 2.62 14.78 -13.90
C GLU A 327 3.70 13.97 -14.64
N ARG A 328 3.76 14.07 -15.98
CA ARG A 328 4.91 13.60 -16.78
C ARG A 328 6.06 14.62 -16.86
N TYR A 329 5.80 15.88 -16.49
CA TYR A 329 6.74 16.99 -16.66
C TYR A 329 6.90 17.85 -15.40
N GLU A 330 5.90 17.94 -14.54
CA GLU A 330 5.90 18.68 -13.26
C GLU A 330 5.35 17.81 -12.10
N MET A 331 5.20 18.37 -10.89
CA MET A 331 5.49 17.64 -9.64
C MET A 331 4.33 17.55 -8.57
N ALA A 332 3.68 16.38 -8.33
CA ALA A 332 2.79 16.11 -7.15
C ALA A 332 3.05 14.82 -6.29
N TYR A 333 2.53 14.67 -5.07
CA TYR A 333 3.10 13.79 -4.03
C TYR A 333 3.13 12.24 -4.19
N GLY A 334 4.28 11.62 -3.87
CA GLY A 334 4.46 10.16 -3.60
C GLY A 334 4.41 9.80 -2.10
N TYR A 335 4.36 8.50 -1.74
CA TYR A 335 4.09 8.03 -0.37
C TYR A 335 4.77 6.68 -0.04
N ASP A 336 6.08 6.57 -0.28
CA ASP A 336 6.78 5.29 -0.26
C ASP A 336 8.05 5.32 0.60
N VAL A 337 8.46 4.13 1.05
CA VAL A 337 9.61 3.93 1.93
C VAL A 337 10.71 3.20 1.17
N ALA A 338 11.92 3.77 1.15
CA ALA A 338 13.10 3.13 0.58
C ALA A 338 13.95 2.49 1.68
N PHE A 339 14.37 1.23 1.48
CA PHE A 339 15.24 0.49 2.40
C PHE A 339 16.55 0.14 1.71
N SER A 340 17.68 0.64 2.23
CA SER A 340 19.01 0.43 1.62
C SER A 340 19.96 -0.38 2.50
N LYS A 341 20.79 -1.22 1.85
CA LYS A 341 21.92 -1.89 2.49
C LYS A 341 23.16 -0.99 2.54
N GLY A 342 23.22 -0.17 3.58
CA GLY A 342 24.34 0.73 3.87
C GLY A 342 24.15 2.11 3.29
N LEU A 343 24.65 3.12 4.01
CA LEU A 343 24.99 4.41 3.44
C LEU A 343 26.37 4.28 2.79
N CYS A 344 26.42 3.94 1.51
CA CYS A 344 27.63 4.21 0.73
C CYS A 344 27.82 5.73 0.72
N SER A 345 28.87 6.20 1.40
CA SER A 345 29.16 7.63 1.50
C SER A 345 29.15 8.25 0.11
N SER A 346 28.37 9.31 -0.07
CA SER A 346 28.60 10.25 -1.16
C SER A 346 30.00 10.81 -0.99
N LYS A 347 30.98 10.19 -1.66
CA LYS A 347 32.25 10.86 -1.93
C LYS A 347 31.90 12.04 -2.82
N GLY A 348 31.90 13.23 -2.23
CA GLY A 348 31.84 14.44 -3.00
C GLY A 348 33.13 14.56 -3.81
N ASP A 349 32.95 14.87 -5.08
CA ASP A 349 33.88 15.62 -5.93
C ASP A 349 33.03 16.75 -6.57
#